data_AF-A0A938AI02-F1
#
_entry.id   AF-A0A938AI02-F1
#
_cell.length_a   1.000
_cell.length_b   1.000
_cell.length_c   1.000
_cell.angle_alpha   90.00
_cell.angle_beta   90.00
_cell.angle_gamma   90.00
#
_symmetry.space_group_name_H-M   'P 1'
#
loop_
_entity.id
_entity.type
_entity.pdbx_description
1 polymer ?
#
loop_
_entity_poly.entity_id
_entity_poly.type
_entity_poly.pdbx_seq_one_letter_code
_entity_poly.pdbx_strand_id
1 'polypeptide(L)'
;MSNSASTATASSDGADAAAGGGAGRGGIAEAIFAEVETMTAGGAMSKSDAFEEISKRTGRRSGTVAANYYRIARKRDGARKPRTRRGRPRGSGRARADVEAVVAKLDDAVKELAKLVRRQEAELATLRAQAAQFDELKKLIAKNS
;
A
#
# COMPACT_ATOMS: atom_id res chain seq x y z
N MET A 1 67.30 -39.17 0.76
CA MET A 1 67.58 -38.15 -0.27
C MET A 1 66.41 -37.19 -0.29
N SER A 2 66.68 -35.95 0.07
CA SER A 2 65.73 -34.84 0.20
C SER A 2 65.27 -34.31 -1.16
N ASN A 3 63.99 -33.89 -1.24
CA ASN A 3 63.51 -32.57 -1.73
C ASN A 3 61.96 -32.61 -1.76
N SER A 4 61.23 -31.83 -0.95
CA SER A 4 60.93 -30.39 -1.03
C SER A 4 60.23 -29.93 -2.32
N ALA A 5 58.91 -29.72 -2.23
CA ALA A 5 58.12 -28.68 -2.91
C ALA A 5 56.67 -28.79 -2.39
N SER A 6 56.29 -27.96 -1.41
CA SER A 6 55.58 -26.69 -1.60
C SER A 6 54.06 -26.80 -1.80
N THR A 7 53.38 -26.42 -0.73
CA THR A 7 52.03 -25.92 -0.58
C THR A 7 51.50 -25.10 -1.76
N ALA A 8 50.27 -25.40 -2.18
CA ALA A 8 49.35 -24.44 -2.79
C ALA A 8 47.92 -24.72 -2.33
N THR A 9 47.56 -24.12 -1.20
CA THR A 9 46.19 -23.72 -0.87
C THR A 9 45.73 -22.64 -1.85
N ALA A 10 44.61 -22.86 -2.53
CA ALA A 10 43.89 -21.82 -3.24
C ALA A 10 42.40 -21.92 -2.89
N SER A 11 41.99 -21.14 -1.89
CA SER A 11 40.64 -20.59 -1.78
C SER A 11 40.65 -19.21 -2.44
N SER A 12 39.80 -19.02 -3.44
CA SER A 12 39.21 -17.73 -3.85
C SER A 12 38.22 -18.05 -4.96
N ASP A 13 36.93 -18.07 -4.64
CA ASP A 13 36.01 -16.95 -4.86
C ASP A 13 35.62 -16.75 -6.34
N GLY A 14 34.32 -16.98 -6.57
CA GLY A 14 33.47 -16.11 -7.38
C GLY A 14 33.85 -15.92 -8.86
N ALA A 15 33.19 -16.67 -9.74
CA ALA A 15 32.66 -16.15 -11.00
C ALA A 15 31.94 -17.25 -11.78
N ASP A 16 30.73 -17.63 -11.39
CA ASP A 16 29.80 -18.18 -12.38
C ASP A 16 28.33 -18.00 -11.96
N ALA A 17 27.82 -16.79 -12.15
CA ALA A 17 26.38 -16.51 -12.08
C ALA A 17 26.03 -15.38 -13.05
N ALA A 18 26.35 -15.59 -14.33
CA ALA A 18 25.89 -14.74 -15.41
C ALA A 18 25.42 -15.59 -16.60
N ALA A 19 24.29 -16.27 -16.42
CA ALA A 19 23.50 -16.81 -17.52
C ALA A 19 22.11 -16.15 -17.51
N GLY A 20 21.98 -15.09 -18.31
CA GLY A 20 20.72 -14.39 -18.56
C GLY A 20 19.85 -15.15 -19.57
N GLY A 21 18.59 -15.40 -19.21
CA GLY A 21 17.56 -15.88 -20.12
C GLY A 21 16.23 -16.19 -19.42
N GLY A 22 15.29 -15.23 -19.37
CA GLY A 22 13.86 -15.53 -19.18
C GLY A 22 13.30 -15.71 -17.75
N ALA A 23 14.08 -15.58 -16.67
CA ALA A 23 13.60 -15.73 -15.27
C ALA A 23 13.30 -14.40 -14.53
N GLY A 24 13.13 -13.29 -15.26
CA GLY A 24 13.48 -11.95 -14.77
C GLY A 24 12.43 -11.10 -14.04
N ARG A 25 11.28 -11.62 -13.58
CA ARG A 25 10.30 -10.78 -12.84
C ARG A 25 9.37 -11.54 -11.88
N GLY A 26 9.10 -12.82 -12.16
CA GLY A 26 8.23 -13.66 -11.32
C GLY A 26 8.88 -14.02 -9.99
N GLY A 27 10.12 -14.48 -10.00
CA GLY A 27 10.79 -15.00 -8.79
C GLY A 27 10.98 -13.96 -7.68
N ILE A 28 11.29 -12.71 -8.03
CA ILE A 28 11.45 -11.62 -7.04
C ILE A 28 10.09 -11.29 -6.40
N ALA A 29 9.00 -11.28 -7.17
CA ALA A 29 7.68 -10.99 -6.64
C ALA A 29 7.16 -12.13 -5.74
N GLU A 30 7.49 -13.37 -6.09
CA GLU A 30 7.17 -14.57 -5.30
C GLU A 30 7.96 -14.58 -3.97
N ALA A 31 9.25 -14.22 -4.00
CA ALA A 31 10.07 -14.08 -2.80
C ALA A 31 9.55 -12.97 -1.87
N ILE A 32 9.23 -11.79 -2.42
CA ILE A 32 8.62 -10.68 -1.66
C ILE A 32 7.30 -11.12 -1.04
N PHE A 33 6.48 -11.89 -1.77
CA PHE A 33 5.20 -12.36 -1.25
C PHE A 33 5.38 -13.27 -0.03
N ALA A 34 6.26 -14.27 -0.13
CA ALA A 34 6.53 -15.19 0.97
C ALA A 34 7.10 -14.47 2.20
N GLU A 35 7.97 -13.49 1.98
CA GLU A 35 8.59 -12.71 3.05
C GLU A 35 7.57 -11.83 3.79
N VAL A 36 6.69 -11.13 3.07
CA VAL A 36 5.62 -10.32 3.68
C VAL A 36 4.65 -11.20 4.47
N GLU A 37 4.24 -12.35 3.93
CA GLU A 37 3.35 -13.27 4.65
C GLU A 37 4.01 -13.81 5.93
N THR A 38 5.32 -14.08 5.90
CA THR A 38 6.08 -14.51 7.09
C THR A 38 6.12 -13.40 8.15
N MET A 39 6.38 -12.17 7.74
CA MET A 39 6.46 -11.01 8.63
C MET A 39 5.11 -10.61 9.23
N THR A 40 4.01 -10.84 8.50
CA THR A 40 2.65 -10.47 8.92
C THR A 40 1.88 -11.63 9.54
N ALA A 41 2.47 -12.83 9.57
CA ALA A 41 1.87 -14.01 10.17
C ALA A 41 1.49 -13.76 11.64
N GLY A 42 0.28 -14.16 12.02
CA GLY A 42 -0.22 -14.00 13.38
C GLY A 42 -0.42 -12.53 13.83
N GLY A 43 -0.31 -11.56 12.92
CA GLY A 43 -0.45 -10.14 13.26
C GLY A 43 0.79 -9.50 13.89
N ALA A 44 1.96 -10.15 13.79
CA ALA A 44 3.22 -9.65 14.35
C ALA A 44 3.63 -8.27 13.80
N MET A 45 3.25 -7.96 12.56
CA MET A 45 3.51 -6.67 11.91
C MET A 45 2.44 -6.35 10.86
N SER A 46 2.21 -5.07 10.59
CA SER A 46 1.31 -4.66 9.51
C SER A 46 1.96 -4.87 8.14
N LYS A 47 1.15 -5.04 7.08
CA LYS A 47 1.66 -5.19 5.70
C LYS A 47 2.48 -3.97 5.26
N SER A 48 2.08 -2.78 5.69
CA SER A 48 2.79 -1.53 5.38
C SER A 48 4.20 -1.52 5.97
N ASP A 49 4.32 -1.88 7.25
CA ASP A 49 5.60 -1.93 7.94
C ASP A 49 6.50 -3.02 7.34
N ALA A 50 5.92 -4.16 6.94
CA ALA A 50 6.62 -5.22 6.23
C ALA A 50 7.21 -4.74 4.89
N PHE A 51 6.47 -3.90 4.14
CA PHE A 51 6.97 -3.35 2.88
C PHE A 51 8.13 -2.37 3.11
N GLU A 52 8.08 -1.57 4.18
CA GLU A 52 9.16 -0.66 4.55
C GLU A 52 10.42 -1.42 4.96
N GLU A 53 10.28 -2.50 5.73
CA GLU A 53 11.41 -3.27 6.19
C GLU A 53 12.13 -4.00 5.03
N ILE A 54 11.36 -4.61 4.13
CA ILE A 54 11.89 -5.20 2.90
C ILE A 54 12.51 -4.13 1.99
N SER A 55 11.92 -2.93 1.93
CA SER A 55 12.44 -1.80 1.18
C SER A 55 13.83 -1.38 1.66
N LYS A 56 14.01 -1.21 2.98
CA LYS A 56 15.31 -0.87 3.59
C LYS A 56 16.37 -1.94 3.28
N ARG A 57 16.01 -3.21 3.42
CA ARG A 57 16.93 -4.33 3.21
C ARG A 57 17.35 -4.52 1.76
N THR A 58 16.42 -4.32 0.82
CA THR A 58 16.65 -4.59 -0.60
C THR A 58 17.04 -3.36 -1.43
N GLY A 59 17.01 -2.17 -0.83
CA GLY A 59 17.22 -0.89 -1.52
C GLY A 59 16.14 -0.55 -2.55
N ARG A 60 15.01 -1.28 -2.55
CA ARG A 60 13.88 -1.06 -3.47
C ARG A 60 12.87 -0.15 -2.82
N ARG A 61 12.11 0.62 -3.61
CA ARG A 61 11.02 1.46 -3.08
C ARG A 61 9.91 0.59 -2.47
N SER A 62 9.42 0.94 -1.28
CA SER A 62 8.29 0.27 -0.61
C SER A 62 7.06 0.10 -1.52
N GLY A 63 6.74 1.11 -2.34
CA GLY A 63 5.65 1.03 -3.32
C GLY A 63 5.86 -0.06 -4.40
N THR A 64 7.11 -0.34 -4.78
CA THR A 64 7.43 -1.44 -5.71
C THR A 64 7.26 -2.81 -5.04
N VAL A 65 7.63 -2.92 -3.76
CA VAL A 65 7.43 -4.13 -2.94
C VAL A 65 5.94 -4.43 -2.81
N ALA A 66 5.14 -3.43 -2.42
CA ALA A 66 3.69 -3.55 -2.30
C ALA A 66 3.00 -3.96 -3.62
N ALA A 67 3.39 -3.34 -4.74
CA ALA A 67 2.85 -3.67 -6.05
C ALA A 67 3.15 -5.12 -6.47
N ASN A 68 4.32 -5.64 -6.11
CA ASN A 68 4.69 -7.02 -6.39
C ASN A 68 3.91 -8.01 -5.49
N TYR A 69 3.81 -7.72 -4.18
CA TYR A 69 3.01 -8.48 -3.23
C TYR A 69 1.57 -8.66 -3.71
N TYR A 70 0.86 -7.57 -3.98
CA TYR A 70 -0.57 -7.65 -4.37
C TYR A 70 -0.79 -8.30 -5.73
N ARG A 71 0.20 -8.26 -6.63
CA ARG A 71 0.11 -8.96 -7.92
C ARG A 71 0.11 -10.48 -7.72
N ILE A 72 0.93 -10.99 -6.81
CA ILE A 72 0.96 -12.42 -6.47
C ILE A 72 -0.25 -12.82 -5.64
N ALA A 73 -0.65 -12.00 -4.65
CA ALA A 73 -1.85 -12.24 -3.84
C ALA A 73 -3.08 -12.47 -4.73
N ARG A 74 -3.36 -11.54 -5.66
CA ARG A 74 -4.47 -11.65 -6.61
C ARG A 74 -4.36 -12.83 -7.58
N LYS A 75 -3.14 -13.28 -7.90
CA LYS A 75 -2.90 -14.44 -8.75
C LYS A 75 -3.24 -15.74 -8.00
N ARG A 76 -2.95 -15.79 -6.69
CA ARG A 76 -3.22 -16.93 -5.80
C ARG A 76 -4.69 -17.00 -5.36
N ASP A 77 -5.34 -15.86 -5.16
CA ASP A 77 -6.77 -15.76 -4.79
C ASP A 77 -7.74 -16.13 -5.93
N GLY A 78 -7.26 -16.73 -7.03
CA GLY A 78 -8.08 -17.09 -8.19
C GLY A 78 -8.42 -15.87 -9.05
N ALA A 79 -7.59 -15.63 -10.07
CA ALA A 79 -7.66 -14.45 -10.92
C ALA A 79 -9.07 -14.16 -11.49
N ARG A 80 -9.56 -12.93 -11.26
CA ARG A 80 -10.71 -12.34 -11.97
C ARG A 80 -10.52 -12.49 -13.48
N LYS A 81 -11.61 -12.87 -14.16
CA LYS A 81 -11.79 -13.05 -15.62
C LYS A 81 -10.82 -12.18 -16.45
N PRO A 82 -10.06 -12.76 -17.41
CA PRO A 82 -9.18 -11.98 -18.27
C PRO A 82 -10.02 -10.91 -18.98
N ARG A 83 -9.73 -9.64 -18.71
CA ARG A 83 -10.27 -8.53 -19.51
C ARG A 83 -9.73 -8.74 -20.91
N THR A 84 -10.61 -9.09 -21.83
CA THR A 84 -10.27 -9.16 -23.26
C THR A 84 -9.57 -7.85 -23.61
N ARG A 85 -8.36 -7.95 -24.17
CA ARG A 85 -7.68 -6.78 -24.73
C ARG A 85 -8.47 -6.37 -25.97
N ARG A 86 -9.55 -5.62 -25.77
CA ARG A 86 -10.30 -5.00 -26.85
C ARG A 86 -9.30 -4.11 -27.59
N GLY A 87 -9.07 -4.44 -28.86
CA GLY A 87 -8.09 -3.79 -29.72
C GLY A 87 -8.14 -2.27 -29.57
N ARG A 88 -6.97 -1.66 -29.50
CA ARG A 88 -6.79 -0.21 -29.41
C ARG A 88 -7.45 0.44 -30.64
N PRO A 89 -8.55 1.20 -30.50
CA PRO A 89 -8.83 2.20 -31.51
C PRO A 89 -7.78 3.30 -31.29
N ARG A 90 -6.93 3.53 -32.28
CA ARG A 90 -6.19 4.79 -32.37
C ARG A 90 -7.24 5.88 -32.53
N GLY A 91 -7.62 6.52 -31.44
CA GLY A 91 -8.58 7.60 -31.41
C GLY A 91 -8.28 8.50 -30.21
N SER A 92 -7.79 9.70 -30.50
CA SER A 92 -7.42 10.78 -29.58
C SER A 92 -8.59 11.35 -28.74
N GLY A 93 -9.75 10.70 -28.69
CA GLY A 93 -10.94 11.17 -27.97
C GLY A 93 -11.10 10.68 -26.52
N ARG A 94 -10.36 9.66 -26.10
CA ARG A 94 -10.56 9.03 -24.77
C ARG A 94 -10.05 9.87 -23.60
N ALA A 95 -8.93 10.56 -23.79
CA ALA A 95 -8.32 11.38 -22.73
C ALA A 95 -9.24 12.54 -22.27
N ARG A 96 -10.01 13.15 -23.19
CA ARG A 96 -10.93 14.24 -22.86
C ARG A 96 -12.17 13.73 -22.12
N ALA A 97 -12.72 12.59 -22.54
CA ALA A 97 -13.83 11.93 -21.85
C ALA A 97 -13.44 11.43 -20.45
N ASP A 98 -12.20 10.94 -20.28
CA ASP A 98 -11.69 10.52 -18.98
C ASP A 98 -11.50 11.73 -18.03
N VAL A 99 -11.07 12.89 -18.54
CA VAL A 99 -10.96 14.14 -17.75
C VAL A 99 -12.35 14.63 -17.32
N GLU A 100 -13.33 14.65 -18.22
CA GLU A 100 -14.69 15.09 -17.90
C GLU A 100 -15.35 14.19 -16.85
N ALA A 101 -15.14 12.87 -16.94
CA ALA A 101 -15.60 11.93 -15.92
C ALA A 101 -14.91 12.13 -14.56
N VAL A 102 -13.62 12.47 -14.54
CA VAL A 102 -12.89 12.79 -13.31
C VAL A 102 -13.37 14.10 -12.70
N VAL A 103 -13.62 15.13 -13.51
CA VAL A 103 -14.15 16.42 -13.06
C VAL A 103 -15.55 16.27 -12.48
N ALA A 104 -16.44 15.51 -13.14
CA ALA A 104 -17.77 15.22 -12.62
C ALA A 104 -17.69 14.48 -11.26
N LYS A 105 -16.80 13.49 -11.15
CA LYS A 105 -16.58 12.77 -9.90
C LYS A 105 -16.00 13.66 -8.79
N LEU A 106 -15.15 14.62 -9.14
CA LEU A 106 -14.62 15.61 -8.21
C LEU A 106 -15.74 16.53 -7.70
N ASP A 107 -16.58 17.03 -8.60
CA ASP A 107 -17.72 17.88 -8.25
C ASP A 107 -18.70 17.16 -7.32
N ASP A 108 -19.03 15.90 -7.61
CA ASP A 108 -19.84 15.08 -6.73
C ASP A 108 -19.19 14.89 -5.34
N ALA A 109 -17.89 14.62 -5.30
CA ALA A 109 -17.16 14.47 -4.04
C ALA A 109 -17.14 15.78 -3.21
N VAL A 110 -16.99 16.94 -3.87
CA VAL A 110 -17.04 18.25 -3.21
C VAL A 110 -18.43 18.53 -2.65
N LYS A 111 -19.49 18.18 -3.40
CA LYS A 111 -20.88 18.31 -2.93
C LYS A 111 -21.17 17.44 -1.71
N GLU A 112 -20.71 16.18 -1.71
CA GLU A 112 -20.85 15.30 -0.55
C GLU A 112 -20.05 15.80 0.66
N LEU A 113 -18.83 16.30 0.44
CA LEU A 113 -18.04 16.93 1.50
C LEU A 113 -18.76 18.14 2.10
N ALA A 114 -19.34 19.01 1.28
CA ALA A 114 -20.10 20.17 1.75
C ALA A 114 -21.32 19.77 2.59
N LYS A 115 -22.01 18.68 2.23
CA LYS A 115 -23.12 18.15 3.04
C LYS A 115 -22.64 17.64 4.40
N LEU A 116 -21.52 16.91 4.44
CA LEU A 116 -20.94 16.40 5.67
C LEU A 116 -20.51 17.53 6.61
N VAL A 117 -19.85 18.57 6.08
CA VAL A 117 -19.44 19.74 6.87
C VAL A 117 -20.66 20.43 7.49
N ARG A 118 -21.72 20.70 6.70
CA ARG A 118 -22.96 21.30 7.23
C ARG A 118 -23.60 20.46 8.32
N ARG A 119 -23.58 19.13 8.18
CA ARG A 119 -24.07 18.21 9.21
C ARG A 119 -23.24 18.30 10.50
N GLN A 120 -21.91 18.31 10.38
CA GLN A 120 -21.02 18.45 11.53
C GLN A 120 -21.19 19.80 12.24
N GLU A 121 -21.38 20.89 11.49
CA GLU A 121 -21.69 22.21 12.06
C GLU A 121 -23.00 22.20 12.84
N ALA A 122 -24.04 21.56 12.32
CA ALA A 122 -25.32 21.40 13.02
C ALA A 122 -25.16 20.57 14.30
N GLU A 123 -24.45 19.44 14.24
CA GLU A 123 -24.16 18.61 15.41
C GLU A 123 -23.37 19.37 16.48
N LEU A 124 -22.35 20.15 16.08
CA LEU A 124 -21.60 21.02 17.01
C LEU A 124 -22.47 22.12 17.64
N ALA A 125 -23.40 22.71 16.87
CA ALA A 125 -24.34 23.69 17.41
C ALA A 125 -25.26 23.06 18.46
N THR A 126 -25.77 21.85 18.21
CA THR A 126 -26.57 21.09 19.18
C THR A 126 -25.78 20.77 20.44
N LEU A 127 -24.54 20.28 20.31
CA LEU A 127 -23.69 19.96 21.47
C LEU A 127 -23.36 21.20 22.31
N ARG A 128 -23.12 22.35 21.68
CA ARG A 128 -22.92 23.63 22.39
C ARG A 128 -24.16 24.07 23.15
N ALA A 129 -25.34 23.93 22.56
CA ALA A 129 -26.60 24.23 23.25
C ALA A 129 -26.82 23.31 24.47
N GLN A 130 -26.55 22.01 24.31
CA GLN A 130 -26.62 21.05 25.43
C GLN A 130 -25.62 21.38 26.53
N ALA A 131 -24.38 21.73 26.20
CA ALA A 131 -23.37 22.14 27.18
C ALA A 131 -23.82 23.38 27.98
N ALA A 132 -24.40 24.38 27.31
CA ALA A 132 -24.94 25.57 27.98
C ALA A 132 -26.08 25.23 28.95
N GLN A 133 -26.97 24.29 28.59
CA GLN A 133 -28.03 23.81 29.49
C GLN A 133 -27.45 23.09 30.73
N PHE A 134 -26.43 22.26 30.56
CA PHE A 134 -25.76 21.61 31.69
C PHE A 134 -25.11 22.63 32.64
N ASP A 135 -24.51 23.69 32.11
CA ASP A 135 -23.91 24.74 32.93
C ASP A 135 -24.98 25.55 33.71
N GLU A 136 -26.15 25.77 33.10
CA GLU A 136 -27.29 26.39 33.79
C GLU A 136 -27.82 25.50 34.91
N LEU A 137 -28.00 24.21 34.66
CA LEU A 137 -28.42 23.24 35.69
C LEU A 137 -27.43 23.19 36.85
N LYS A 138 -26.12 23.18 36.57
CA LYS A 138 -25.08 23.24 37.62
C LYS A 138 -25.20 24.49 38.49
N LYS A 139 -25.46 25.67 37.89
CA LYS A 139 -25.65 26.92 38.64
C LYS A 139 -26.90 26.88 39.52
N LEU A 140 -28.00 26.30 39.03
CA LEU A 140 -29.23 26.14 39.81
C LEU A 140 -29.02 25.21 41.00
N ILE A 141 -28.31 24.09 40.80
CA ILE A 141 -27.94 23.17 41.88
C ILE A 141 -27.08 23.89 42.92
N ALA A 142 -26.01 24.57 42.49
CA ALA A 142 -25.10 25.29 43.38
C ALA A 142 -25.76 26.43 44.16
N LYS A 143 -26.87 27.00 43.65
CA LYS A 143 -27.63 28.05 44.34
C LYS A 143 -28.59 27.48 45.40
N ASN A 144 -29.03 26.24 45.24
CA ASN A 144 -30.00 25.57 46.12
C ASN A 144 -29.35 24.63 47.13
N SER A 145 -28.05 24.37 47.00
CA SER A 145 -27.18 23.67 47.96
C SER A 145 -26.50 24.66 48.89
#